data_AF-A0AAV2BFZ4-F1
#
_entry.id   AF-A0AAV2BFZ4-F1
#
_cell.length_a   1.000
_cell.length_b   1.000
_cell.length_c   1.000
_cell.angle_alpha   90.00
_cell.angle_beta   90.00
_cell.angle_gamma   90.00
#
_symmetry.space_group_name_H-M   'P 1'
#
loop_
_entity.id
_entity.type
_entity.pdbx_description
1 polymer ?
#
loop_
_entity_poly.entity_id
_entity_poly.type
_entity_poly.pdbx_seq_one_letter_code
_entity_poly.pdbx_strand_id
1 'polypeptide(L)'
;MAEAETIENPNVVEIEEFARDMMEFVGNAYLSCPRRDTSCYSPFRIEMGETVLRFVSYFEHFLSVISKIVTKEMEERKMTLDEFAQILINNIAKDFPFLELIFICSIIGLISIDHFKMENIDTACKLIALCFGHFEERFQAEGGWPNFYLYCQTYLTVLSELIGDQRTPRDVL
;
A
#
# COMPACT_ATOMS: atom_id res chain seq x y z
N MET A 1 6.54 -41.85 -1.30
CA MET A 1 7.06 -40.52 -1.67
C MET A 1 6.27 -39.53 -0.85
N ALA A 2 6.89 -38.89 0.14
CA ALA A 2 6.20 -37.90 0.97
C ALA A 2 6.12 -36.60 0.17
N GLU A 3 4.91 -36.10 -0.03
CA GLU A 3 4.66 -34.76 -0.53
C GLU A 3 5.22 -33.78 0.50
N ALA A 4 6.13 -32.91 0.07
CA ALA A 4 6.60 -31.81 0.89
C ALA A 4 5.45 -30.82 1.02
N GLU A 5 4.71 -30.88 2.13
CA GLU A 5 3.85 -29.79 2.57
C GLU A 5 4.73 -28.54 2.62
N THR A 6 4.47 -27.61 1.70
CA THR A 6 5.05 -26.28 1.72
C THR A 6 4.43 -25.59 2.91
N ILE A 7 5.16 -25.56 4.03
CA ILE A 7 4.79 -24.79 5.20
C ILE A 7 4.87 -23.33 4.76
N GLU A 8 3.75 -22.76 4.33
CA GLU A 8 3.64 -21.32 4.08
C GLU A 8 4.01 -20.60 5.37
N ASN A 9 4.99 -19.70 5.28
CA ASN A 9 5.42 -18.91 6.41
C ASN A 9 4.23 -18.01 6.83
N PRO A 10 3.70 -18.12 8.05
CA PRO A 10 2.50 -17.40 8.47
C PRO A 10 2.61 -15.87 8.26
N ASN A 11 3.83 -15.31 8.33
CA ASN A 11 4.05 -13.90 8.03
C ASN A 11 3.72 -13.53 6.56
N VAL A 12 4.06 -14.41 5.60
CA VAL A 12 3.82 -14.16 4.16
C VAL A 12 2.33 -14.12 3.87
N VAL A 13 1.56 -15.01 4.49
CA VAL A 13 0.09 -15.04 4.36
C VAL A 13 -0.52 -13.76 4.93
N GLU A 14 -0.08 -13.32 6.11
CA GLU A 14 -0.58 -12.07 6.73
C GLU A 14 -0.29 -10.82 5.89
N ILE A 15 0.85 -10.76 5.19
CA ILE A 15 1.22 -9.61 4.34
C ILE A 15 0.40 -9.60 3.04
N GLU A 16 0.19 -10.77 2.42
CA GLU A 16 -0.64 -10.85 1.21
C GLU A 16 -2.11 -10.55 1.51
N GLU A 17 -2.63 -11.01 2.64
CA GLU A 17 -3.96 -10.65 3.15
C GLU A 17 -4.06 -9.15 3.42
N PHE A 18 -3.08 -8.56 4.12
CA PHE A 18 -3.00 -7.12 4.33
C PHE A 18 -2.99 -6.34 3.00
N ALA A 19 -2.15 -6.77 2.05
CA ALA A 19 -2.03 -6.10 0.76
C ALA A 19 -3.33 -6.16 -0.03
N ARG A 20 -4.03 -7.31 -0.01
CA ARG A 20 -5.34 -7.48 -0.64
C ARG A 20 -6.38 -6.58 -0.01
N ASP A 21 -6.53 -6.62 1.32
CA ASP A 21 -7.48 -5.79 2.05
C ASP A 21 -7.20 -4.28 1.82
N MET A 22 -5.92 -3.88 1.80
CA MET A 22 -5.50 -2.51 1.48
C MET A 22 -5.91 -2.11 0.07
N MET A 23 -5.59 -2.94 -0.94
CA MET A 23 -5.89 -2.63 -2.34
C MET A 23 -7.40 -2.60 -2.59
N GLU A 24 -8.17 -3.48 -1.96
CA GLU A 24 -9.63 -3.46 -2.02
C GLU A 24 -10.21 -2.22 -1.32
N PHE A 25 -9.72 -1.86 -0.14
CA PHE A 25 -10.16 -0.65 0.57
C PHE A 25 -9.91 0.61 -0.26
N VAL A 26 -8.69 0.75 -0.77
CA VAL A 26 -8.27 1.88 -1.61
C VAL A 26 -9.09 1.88 -2.91
N GLY A 27 -9.13 0.77 -3.64
CA GLY A 27 -9.89 0.63 -4.88
C GLY A 27 -11.38 0.97 -4.70
N ASN A 28 -12.02 0.48 -3.64
CA ASN A 28 -13.41 0.82 -3.30
C ASN A 28 -13.56 2.32 -2.99
N ALA A 29 -12.64 2.89 -2.21
CA ALA A 29 -12.68 4.31 -1.88
C ALA A 29 -12.57 5.21 -3.11
N TYR A 30 -11.81 4.81 -4.13
CA TYR A 30 -11.60 5.55 -5.37
C TYR A 30 -12.64 5.27 -6.47
N LEU A 31 -13.15 4.04 -6.59
CA LEU A 31 -14.00 3.63 -7.74
C LEU A 31 -15.50 3.65 -7.45
N SER A 32 -15.96 3.52 -6.20
CA SER A 32 -17.41 3.51 -5.91
C SER A 32 -17.76 3.74 -4.43
N CYS A 33 -18.58 4.75 -4.16
CA CYS A 33 -19.22 4.94 -2.86
C CYS A 33 -20.42 4.00 -2.69
N PRO A 34 -20.74 3.52 -1.47
CA PRO A 34 -20.00 2.56 -0.66
C PRO A 34 -20.56 1.14 -0.87
N ARG A 35 -19.73 0.09 -0.81
CA ARG A 35 -20.24 -1.26 -0.49
C ARG A 35 -19.12 -2.24 -0.13
N ARG A 36 -18.88 -2.34 1.18
CA ARG A 36 -19.17 -3.49 2.05
C ARG A 36 -18.32 -3.30 3.31
N ASP A 37 -18.86 -3.72 4.44
CA ASP A 37 -18.03 -4.17 5.54
C ASP A 37 -17.13 -5.29 4.97
N THR A 38 -15.98 -4.92 4.41
CA THR A 38 -14.88 -5.86 4.30
C THR A 38 -14.59 -6.21 5.74
N SER A 39 -14.85 -7.45 6.11
CA SER A 39 -14.42 -7.99 7.39
C SER A 39 -12.90 -7.85 7.42
N CYS A 40 -12.40 -6.72 7.92
CA CYS A 40 -10.97 -6.48 8.06
C CYS A 40 -10.48 -7.53 9.05
N TYR A 41 -9.84 -8.57 8.53
CA TYR A 41 -9.12 -9.50 9.37
C TYR A 41 -7.76 -8.88 9.68
N SER A 42 -7.27 -9.17 10.89
CA SER A 42 -5.94 -8.77 11.31
C SER A 42 -4.91 -9.32 10.30
N PRO A 43 -3.91 -8.52 9.87
CA PRO A 43 -3.47 -7.27 10.50
C PRO A 43 -4.06 -5.98 9.92
N PHE A 44 -4.92 -6.03 8.89
CA PHE A 44 -5.46 -4.81 8.28
C PHE A 44 -6.49 -4.13 9.18
N ARG A 45 -6.31 -2.82 9.41
CA ARG A 45 -7.23 -1.97 10.19
C ARG A 45 -7.69 -0.79 9.34
N ILE A 46 -8.94 -0.37 9.51
CA ILE A 46 -9.55 0.72 8.73
C ILE A 46 -8.70 1.99 8.81
N GLU A 47 -8.17 2.31 9.98
CA GLU A 47 -7.34 3.48 10.22
C GLU A 47 -6.05 3.49 9.38
N MET A 48 -5.50 2.32 9.05
CA MET A 48 -4.35 2.21 8.15
C MET A 48 -4.75 2.62 6.73
N GLY A 49 -5.91 2.14 6.25
CA GLY A 49 -6.46 2.54 4.96
C GLY A 49 -6.78 4.03 4.88
N GLU A 50 -7.41 4.59 5.91
CA GLU A 50 -7.69 6.04 5.99
C GLU A 50 -6.41 6.88 6.00
N THR A 51 -5.37 6.41 6.71
CA THR A 51 -4.05 7.05 6.71
C THR A 51 -3.45 7.08 5.31
N VAL A 52 -3.48 5.95 4.59
CA VAL A 52 -3.01 5.88 3.20
C VAL A 52 -3.80 6.82 2.30
N LEU A 53 -5.14 6.87 2.40
CA LEU A 53 -5.94 7.80 1.59
C LEU A 53 -5.60 9.26 1.85
N ARG A 54 -5.45 9.67 3.12
CA ARG A 54 -5.05 11.03 3.49
C ARG A 54 -3.65 11.35 3.02
N PHE A 55 -2.74 10.39 3.13
CA PHE A 55 -1.39 10.53 2.61
C PHE A 55 -1.39 10.74 1.10
N VAL A 56 -2.12 9.91 0.35
CA VAL A 56 -2.26 10.04 -1.10
C VAL A 56 -2.86 11.39 -1.46
N SER A 57 -3.86 11.87 -0.73
CA SER A 57 -4.46 13.18 -0.96
C SER A 57 -3.48 14.34 -0.72
N TYR A 58 -2.69 14.30 0.35
CA TYR A 58 -1.72 15.35 0.65
C TYR A 58 -0.56 15.38 -0.34
N PHE A 59 -0.07 14.20 -0.73
CA PHE A 59 1.06 14.04 -1.64
C PHE A 59 0.62 13.77 -3.09
N GLU A 60 -0.63 14.03 -3.46
CA GLU A 60 -1.24 13.61 -4.73
C GLU A 60 -0.40 14.03 -5.93
N HIS A 61 0.01 15.30 -5.97
CA HIS A 61 0.81 15.82 -7.08
C HIS A 61 2.14 15.08 -7.22
N PHE A 62 2.83 14.88 -6.11
CA PHE A 62 4.12 14.17 -6.08
C PHE A 62 3.96 12.70 -6.50
N LEU A 63 2.97 12.00 -5.95
CA LEU A 63 2.69 10.61 -6.26
C LEU A 63 2.25 10.41 -7.72
N SER A 64 1.44 11.33 -8.27
CA SER A 64 1.04 11.31 -9.69
C SER A 64 2.24 11.46 -10.63
N VAL A 65 3.19 12.34 -10.29
CA VAL A 65 4.42 12.52 -11.08
C VAL A 65 5.26 11.24 -11.05
N ILE A 66 5.48 10.66 -9.87
CA ILE A 66 6.24 9.42 -9.74
C ILE A 66 5.56 8.27 -10.48
N SER A 67 4.25 8.08 -10.30
CA SER A 67 3.47 7.04 -10.97
C SER A 67 3.64 7.11 -12.49
N LYS A 68 3.51 8.32 -13.08
CA LYS A 68 3.69 8.51 -14.53
C LYS A 68 5.09 8.16 -15.03
N ILE A 69 6.12 8.56 -14.27
CA ILE A 69 7.52 8.23 -14.61
C ILE A 69 7.69 6.72 -14.59
N VAL A 70 7.23 6.08 -13.51
CA VAL A 70 7.33 4.63 -13.30
C VAL A 70 6.59 3.84 -14.38
N THR A 71 5.31 4.14 -14.63
CA THR A 71 4.51 3.42 -15.63
C THR A 71 5.16 3.50 -17.01
N LYS A 72 5.64 4.69 -17.39
CA LYS A 72 6.34 4.88 -18.66
C LYS A 72 7.62 4.05 -18.73
N GLU A 73 8.43 4.02 -17.67
CA GLU A 73 9.65 3.20 -17.65
C GLU A 73 9.34 1.70 -17.73
N MET A 74 8.27 1.23 -17.08
CA MET A 74 7.84 -0.17 -17.16
C MET A 74 7.44 -0.56 -18.59
N GLU A 75 6.66 0.29 -19.26
CA GLU A 75 6.21 0.06 -20.65
C GLU A 75 7.37 0.09 -21.65
N GLU A 76 8.26 1.09 -21.54
CA GLU A 76 9.37 1.28 -22.48
C GLU A 76 10.47 0.24 -22.30
N ARG A 77 10.74 -0.21 -21.07
CA ARG A 77 11.86 -1.12 -20.77
C ARG A 77 11.46 -2.59 -20.64
N LYS A 78 10.17 -2.94 -20.71
CA LYS A 78 9.66 -4.32 -20.49
C LYS A 78 10.16 -4.91 -19.15
N MET A 79 10.13 -4.09 -18.12
CA MET A 79 10.65 -4.42 -16.80
C MET A 79 9.85 -5.54 -16.13
N THR A 80 10.54 -6.44 -15.42
CA THR A 80 9.92 -7.48 -14.59
C THR A 80 9.40 -6.91 -13.27
N LEU A 81 8.54 -7.67 -12.58
CA LEU A 81 7.99 -7.29 -11.27
C LEU A 81 9.11 -7.07 -10.24
N ASP A 82 10.11 -7.94 -10.23
CA ASP A 82 11.22 -7.89 -9.28
C ASP A 82 12.13 -6.68 -9.51
N GLU A 83 12.45 -6.39 -10.78
CA GLU A 83 13.22 -5.20 -11.14
C GLU A 83 12.52 -3.92 -10.70
N PHE A 84 11.19 -3.89 -10.83
CA PHE A 84 10.41 -2.74 -10.38
C PHE A 84 10.36 -2.61 -8.84
N ALA A 85 10.14 -3.71 -8.13
CA ALA A 85 10.17 -3.74 -6.66
C ALA A 85 11.50 -3.20 -6.13
N GLN A 86 12.61 -3.63 -6.74
CA GLN A 86 13.95 -3.21 -6.36
C GLN A 86 14.16 -1.71 -6.58
N ILE A 87 13.60 -1.12 -7.65
CA ILE A 87 13.63 0.32 -7.88
C ILE A 87 12.85 1.07 -6.80
N LEU A 88 11.63 0.62 -6.47
CA LEU A 88 10.83 1.25 -5.42
C LEU A 88 11.59 1.29 -4.09
N ILE A 89 12.06 0.13 -3.62
CA ILE A 89 12.80 0.01 -2.34
C ILE A 89 14.07 0.87 -2.32
N ASN A 90 14.73 1.02 -3.47
CA ASN A 90 15.94 1.81 -3.56
C ASN A 90 15.73 3.34 -3.48
N ASN A 91 14.50 3.84 -3.67
CA ASN A 91 14.23 5.28 -3.83
C ASN A 91 13.27 5.88 -2.80
N ILE A 92 12.73 5.08 -1.87
CA ILE A 92 11.76 5.50 -0.86
C ILE A 92 12.40 5.81 0.50
N ALA A 93 11.58 6.12 1.52
CA ALA A 93 11.97 6.57 2.86
C ALA A 93 12.73 5.52 3.68
N LYS A 94 13.96 5.22 3.25
CA LYS A 94 14.88 4.33 3.95
C LYS A 94 15.03 4.80 5.40
N ASP A 95 15.00 3.84 6.31
CA ASP A 95 15.11 4.01 7.77
C ASP A 95 13.80 4.36 8.49
N PHE A 96 12.68 4.49 7.75
CA PHE A 96 11.35 4.68 8.33
C PHE A 96 10.39 3.60 7.83
N PRO A 97 10.46 2.34 8.30
CA PRO A 97 9.77 1.19 7.69
C PRO A 97 8.24 1.35 7.64
N PHE A 98 7.63 2.03 8.62
CA PHE A 98 6.19 2.33 8.60
C PHE A 98 5.80 3.33 7.52
N LEU A 99 6.60 4.39 7.35
CA LEU A 99 6.38 5.37 6.28
C LEU A 99 6.71 4.75 4.91
N GLU A 100 7.74 3.92 4.85
CA GLU A 100 8.15 3.16 3.66
C GLU A 100 6.99 2.29 3.14
N LEU A 101 6.30 1.56 4.02
CA LEU A 101 5.11 0.77 3.69
C LEU A 101 3.97 1.66 3.16
N ILE A 102 3.68 2.79 3.80
CA ILE A 102 2.64 3.74 3.32
C ILE A 102 2.97 4.26 1.92
N PHE A 103 4.23 4.61 1.65
CA PHE A 103 4.66 5.05 0.31
C PHE A 103 4.48 3.96 -0.74
N ILE A 104 4.92 2.73 -0.46
CA ILE A 104 4.78 1.58 -1.37
C ILE A 104 3.31 1.34 -1.70
N CYS A 105 2.47 1.22 -0.67
CA CYS A 105 1.03 1.04 -0.85
C CYS A 105 0.41 2.18 -1.67
N SER A 106 0.82 3.42 -1.42
CA SER A 106 0.32 4.60 -2.14
C SER A 106 0.68 4.59 -3.63
N ILE A 107 1.95 4.30 -3.97
CA ILE A 107 2.41 4.27 -5.37
C ILE A 107 1.75 3.12 -6.13
N ILE A 108 1.78 1.91 -5.56
CA ILE A 108 1.21 0.71 -6.19
C ILE A 108 -0.30 0.85 -6.32
N GLY A 109 -0.97 1.37 -5.28
CA GLY A 109 -2.39 1.68 -5.29
C GLY A 109 -2.77 2.63 -6.42
N LEU A 110 -2.05 3.74 -6.55
CA LEU A 110 -2.31 4.75 -7.58
C LEU A 110 -2.09 4.19 -8.99
N ILE A 111 -0.99 3.47 -9.23
CA ILE A 111 -0.73 2.82 -10.53
C ILE A 111 -1.86 1.85 -10.89
N SER A 112 -2.30 1.04 -9.92
CA SER A 112 -3.34 0.03 -10.12
C SER A 112 -4.70 0.64 -10.49
N ILE A 113 -5.02 1.80 -9.91
CA ILE A 113 -6.26 2.54 -10.20
C ILE A 113 -6.14 3.28 -11.54
N ASP A 114 -5.13 4.13 -11.71
CA ASP A 114 -5.01 5.06 -12.83
C ASP A 114 -4.79 4.35 -14.16
N HIS A 115 -4.01 3.27 -14.16
CA HIS A 115 -3.59 2.60 -15.39
C HIS A 115 -4.33 1.29 -15.65
N PHE A 116 -4.73 0.58 -14.60
CA PHE A 116 -5.28 -0.77 -14.74
C PHE A 116 -6.72 -0.92 -14.25
N LYS A 117 -7.36 0.14 -13.74
CA LYS A 117 -8.74 0.10 -13.22
C LYS A 117 -9.03 -1.10 -12.31
N MET A 118 -8.05 -1.50 -11.50
CA MET A 118 -8.10 -2.67 -10.61
C MET A 118 -8.13 -4.06 -11.29
N GLU A 119 -7.94 -4.17 -12.61
CA GLU A 119 -7.86 -5.46 -13.31
C GLU A 119 -6.63 -6.30 -12.90
N ASN A 120 -5.62 -5.66 -12.32
CA ASN A 120 -4.33 -6.27 -11.93
C ASN A 120 -4.12 -6.34 -10.41
N ILE A 121 -5.19 -6.43 -9.60
CA ILE A 121 -5.09 -6.38 -8.13
C ILE A 121 -4.15 -7.46 -7.56
N ASP A 122 -4.20 -8.69 -8.06
CA ASP A 122 -3.34 -9.78 -7.57
C ASP A 122 -1.85 -9.51 -7.82
N THR A 123 -1.51 -8.87 -8.96
CA THR A 123 -0.14 -8.46 -9.27
C THR A 123 0.31 -7.34 -8.34
N ALA A 124 -0.58 -6.39 -8.03
CA ALA A 124 -0.30 -5.30 -7.09
C ALA A 124 -0.04 -5.84 -5.67
N CYS A 125 -0.85 -6.81 -5.20
CA CYS A 125 -0.65 -7.44 -3.89
C CYS A 125 0.69 -8.16 -3.81
N LYS A 126 1.04 -8.95 -4.84
CA LYS A 126 2.34 -9.63 -4.91
C LYS A 126 3.50 -8.66 -4.87
N LEU A 127 3.38 -7.51 -5.53
CA LEU A 127 4.41 -6.48 -5.51
C LEU A 127 4.58 -5.85 -4.12
N ILE A 128 3.48 -5.57 -3.41
CA ILE A 128 3.53 -5.07 -2.03
C ILE A 128 4.22 -6.10 -1.13
N ALA A 129 3.83 -7.37 -1.22
CA ALA A 129 4.42 -8.44 -0.43
C ALA A 129 5.92 -8.60 -0.71
N LEU A 130 6.31 -8.58 -1.99
CA LEU A 130 7.71 -8.61 -2.39
C LEU A 130 8.48 -7.43 -1.79
N CYS A 131 7.95 -6.20 -1.92
CA CYS A 131 8.61 -5.02 -1.37
C CYS A 131 8.74 -5.09 0.16
N PHE A 132 7.71 -5.57 0.86
CA PHE A 132 7.72 -5.73 2.31
C PHE A 132 8.80 -6.69 2.79
N GLY A 133 9.02 -7.81 2.09
CA GLY A 133 10.07 -8.77 2.43
C GLY A 133 11.47 -8.15 2.55
N HIS A 134 11.75 -7.03 1.86
CA HIS A 134 13.03 -6.34 1.95
C HIS A 134 13.23 -5.50 3.22
N PHE A 135 12.16 -5.12 3.91
CA PHE A 135 12.24 -4.31 5.13
C PHE A 135 11.53 -4.93 6.33
N GLU A 136 11.04 -6.18 6.20
CA GLU A 136 10.33 -6.91 7.25
C GLU A 136 11.12 -6.92 8.57
N GLU A 137 12.43 -7.21 8.55
CA GLU A 137 13.24 -7.25 9.77
C GLU A 137 13.23 -5.91 10.51
N ARG A 138 13.33 -4.79 9.77
CA ARG A 138 13.26 -3.43 10.34
C ARG A 138 11.85 -3.11 10.85
N PHE A 139 10.83 -3.54 10.12
CA PHE A 139 9.43 -3.37 10.53
C PHE A 139 9.13 -4.08 11.86
N GLN A 140 9.61 -5.33 12.01
CA GLN A 140 9.45 -6.08 13.26
C GLN A 140 10.28 -5.49 14.40
N ALA A 141 11.49 -4.99 14.11
CA ALA A 141 12.33 -4.30 15.11
C ALA A 141 11.68 -3.02 15.67
N GLU A 142 10.87 -2.32 14.86
CA GLU A 142 10.07 -1.16 15.29
C GLU A 142 8.76 -1.54 16.02
N GLY A 143 8.55 -2.83 16.31
CA GLY A 143 7.38 -3.34 17.04
C GLY A 143 6.22 -3.78 16.15
N GLY A 144 6.44 -3.94 14.84
CA GLY A 144 5.54 -4.64 13.92
C GLY A 144 4.15 -4.00 13.77
N TRP A 145 3.16 -4.84 13.47
CA TRP A 145 1.78 -4.42 13.22
C TRP A 145 1.13 -3.60 14.36
N PRO A 146 1.33 -3.92 15.65
CA PRO A 146 0.79 -3.09 16.74
C PRO A 146 1.31 -1.66 16.73
N ASN A 147 2.61 -1.47 16.53
CA ASN A 147 3.20 -0.13 16.48
C ASN A 147 2.87 0.59 15.16
N PHE A 148 2.79 -0.15 14.06
CA PHE A 148 2.33 0.39 12.79
C PHE A 148 0.91 0.95 12.89
N TYR A 149 0.01 0.27 13.61
CA TYR A 149 -1.34 0.77 13.88
C TYR A 149 -1.33 2.10 14.64
N LEU A 150 -0.58 2.19 15.73
CA LEU A 150 -0.43 3.44 16.51
C LEU A 150 0.19 4.57 15.68
N TYR A 151 1.17 4.21 14.84
CA TYR A 151 1.78 5.14 13.89
C TYR A 151 0.73 5.69 12.92
N CYS A 152 -0.11 4.83 12.34
CA CYS A 152 -1.17 5.24 11.42
C CYS A 152 -2.16 6.19 12.10
N GLN A 153 -2.62 5.89 13.32
CA GLN A 153 -3.54 6.78 14.05
C GLN A 153 -2.93 8.18 14.30
N THR A 154 -1.67 8.22 14.73
CA THR A 154 -0.97 9.47 14.98
C THR A 154 -0.78 10.25 13.69
N TYR A 155 -0.34 9.55 12.63
CA TYR A 155 -0.05 10.17 11.35
C TYR A 155 -1.31 10.66 10.63
N LEU A 156 -2.42 9.92 10.71
CA LEU A 156 -3.74 10.33 10.24
C LEU A 156 -4.18 11.64 10.90
N THR A 157 -3.96 11.78 12.20
CA THR A 157 -4.29 13.00 12.95
C THR A 157 -3.46 14.17 12.42
N VAL A 158 -2.14 14.02 12.32
CA VAL A 158 -1.24 15.06 11.80
C VAL A 158 -1.59 15.44 10.36
N LEU A 159 -1.83 14.47 9.48
CA LEU A 159 -2.24 14.73 8.11
C LEU A 159 -3.56 15.48 8.05
N SER A 160 -4.54 15.12 8.89
CA SER A 160 -5.83 15.81 8.97
C SER A 160 -5.69 17.26 9.43
N GLU A 161 -4.77 17.55 10.36
CA GLU A 161 -4.48 18.91 10.80
C GLU A 161 -3.79 19.74 9.69
N LEU A 162 -2.87 19.13 8.93
CA LEU A 162 -2.14 19.80 7.84
C LEU A 162 -2.99 20.08 6.61
N ILE A 163 -3.84 19.12 6.24
CA ILE A 163 -4.75 19.20 5.08
C ILE A 163 -6.01 20.00 5.44
N GLY A 164 -6.36 20.08 6.73
CA GLY A 164 -7.66 20.50 7.23
C GLY A 164 -8.77 19.55 6.79
N ASP A 165 -10.02 20.02 6.89
CA ASP A 165 -11.16 19.38 6.23
C ASP A 165 -11.16 19.62 4.71
N GLN A 166 -10.00 19.64 4.04
CA GLN A 166 -9.99 19.33 2.60
C GLN A 166 -10.35 17.84 2.47
N ARG A 167 -11.65 17.60 2.58
CA ARG A 167 -12.46 16.80 1.67
C ARG A 167 -11.56 15.87 0.87
N THR A 168 -11.35 14.64 1.38
CA THR A 168 -11.04 13.52 0.49
C THR A 168 -12.08 13.53 -0.64
N PRO A 169 -11.85 12.93 -1.82
CA PRO A 169 -12.74 13.02 -3.00
C PRO A 169 -14.25 12.72 -2.78
N ARG A 170 -14.65 12.34 -1.56
CA ARG A 170 -16.00 12.07 -1.06
C ARG A 170 -16.88 13.27 -0.74
N ASP A 171 -16.39 14.49 -0.86
CA ASP A 171 -17.06 15.64 -0.28
C ASP A 171 -17.57 16.64 -1.35
N VAL A 172 -17.48 16.29 -2.64
CA VAL A 172 -17.97 17.10 -3.78
C VAL A 172 -18.91 16.29 -4.70
N LEU A 173 -19.54 15.24 -4.21
CA LEU A 173 -20.60 14.53 -4.95
C LEU A 173 -21.87 14.39 -4.12
#